data_AF-Q565B9-F1
#
_entry.id   AF-Q565B9-F1
#
_cell.length_a   1.000
_cell.length_b   1.000
_cell.length_c   1.000
_cell.angle_alpha   90.00
_cell.angle_beta   90.00
_cell.angle_gamma   90.00
#
_symmetry.space_group_name_H-M   'P 1'
#
loop_
_entity.id
_entity.type
_entity.pdbx_description
1 polymer ?
#
loop_
_entity_poly.entity_id
_entity_poly.type
_entity_poly.pdbx_seq_one_letter_code
_entity_poly.pdbx_strand_id
1 'polypeptide(L)'
;MSVSLEEYMEKEVDYAIANMKNAEQGIKETMDAFIALVTGYNIDLSNFAELKENYNKRLAEIDGVKEMSMFHNIKNITVYLELLTENINTTIRTFPTRNKRLIQEAATVSLKNASSSSSSS
;
A
#
# COMPACT_ATOMS: atom_id res chain seq x y z
N MET A 1 -9.32 -39.16 -17.44
CA MET A 1 -10.33 -38.08 -17.52
C MET A 1 -9.63 -36.86 -18.07
N SER A 2 -9.97 -36.43 -19.28
CA SER A 2 -9.54 -35.12 -19.79
C SER A 2 -10.48 -34.07 -19.21
N VAL A 3 -9.93 -33.08 -18.50
CA VAL A 3 -10.69 -31.87 -18.14
C VAL A 3 -11.10 -31.17 -19.45
N SER A 4 -12.32 -30.68 -19.55
CA SER A 4 -12.71 -29.90 -20.73
C SER A 4 -11.92 -28.59 -20.75
N LEU A 5 -11.71 -28.01 -21.93
CA LEU A 5 -11.08 -26.69 -22.03
C LEU A 5 -11.87 -25.64 -21.23
N GLU A 6 -13.20 -25.75 -21.22
CA GLU A 6 -14.10 -24.88 -20.45
C GLU A 6 -13.83 -24.97 -18.95
N GLU A 7 -13.81 -26.18 -18.38
CA GLU A 7 -13.55 -26.39 -16.95
C GLU A 7 -12.12 -25.96 -16.56
N TYR A 8 -11.15 -26.11 -17.46
CA TYR A 8 -9.80 -25.57 -17.27
C TYR A 8 -9.80 -24.03 -17.22
N MET A 9 -10.51 -23.38 -18.15
CA MET A 9 -10.60 -21.92 -18.21
C MET A 9 -11.35 -21.32 -17.00
N GLU A 10 -12.42 -21.95 -16.53
CA GLU A 10 -13.14 -21.54 -15.33
C GLU A 10 -12.23 -21.57 -14.10
N LYS A 11 -11.47 -22.65 -13.91
CA LYS A 11 -10.49 -22.77 -12.82
C LYS A 11 -9.40 -21.72 -12.90
N GLU A 12 -8.88 -21.43 -14.10
CA GLU A 12 -7.89 -20.36 -14.28
C GLU A 12 -8.44 -19.00 -13.88
N VAL A 13 -9.69 -18.68 -14.24
CA VAL A 13 -10.34 -17.43 -13.81
C VAL A 13 -10.48 -17.37 -12.29
N ASP A 14 -10.93 -18.45 -11.65
CA ASP A 14 -11.05 -18.52 -10.19
C ASP A 14 -9.70 -18.32 -9.49
N TYR A 15 -8.63 -18.95 -10.00
CA TYR A 15 -7.27 -18.74 -9.50
C TYR A 15 -6.82 -17.29 -9.69
N ALA A 16 -7.11 -16.68 -10.84
CA ALA A 16 -6.76 -15.27 -11.08
C ALA A 16 -7.47 -14.33 -10.12
N ILE A 17 -8.78 -14.54 -9.86
CA ILE A 17 -9.56 -13.76 -8.90
C ILE A 17 -9.01 -13.92 -7.48
N ALA A 18 -8.70 -15.15 -7.07
CA ALA A 18 -8.12 -15.43 -5.76
C ALA A 18 -6.77 -14.73 -5.59
N ASN A 19 -5.89 -14.81 -6.59
CA ASN A 19 -4.59 -14.13 -6.56
C ASN A 19 -4.74 -12.60 -6.51
N MET A 20 -5.69 -12.04 -7.27
CA MET A 20 -5.97 -10.61 -7.23
C MET A 20 -6.45 -10.16 -5.83
N LYS A 21 -7.32 -10.93 -5.18
CA LYS A 21 -7.77 -10.66 -3.80
C LYS A 21 -6.62 -10.71 -2.80
N ASN A 22 -5.72 -11.67 -2.93
CA ASN A 22 -4.54 -11.76 -2.09
C ASN A 22 -3.61 -10.55 -2.30
N ALA A 23 -3.41 -10.12 -3.55
CA ALA A 23 -2.62 -8.93 -3.85
C ALA A 23 -3.28 -7.63 -3.35
N GLU A 24 -4.62 -7.53 -3.42
CA GLU A 24 -5.39 -6.42 -2.83
C GLU A 24 -5.24 -6.37 -1.30
N GLN A 25 -5.22 -7.52 -0.64
CA GLN A 25 -4.98 -7.57 0.79
C GLN A 25 -3.54 -7.18 1.14
N GLY A 26 -2.55 -7.71 0.41
CA GLY A 26 -1.14 -7.41 0.64
C GLY A 26 -0.80 -5.93 0.49
N ILE A 27 -1.41 -5.23 -0.48
CA ILE A 27 -1.20 -3.79 -0.63
C ILE A 27 -1.84 -2.99 0.52
N LYS A 28 -3.04 -3.39 0.99
CA LYS A 28 -3.71 -2.74 2.14
C LYS A 28 -2.87 -2.85 3.41
N GLU A 29 -2.42 -4.07 3.74
CA GLU A 29 -1.58 -4.32 4.91
C GLU A 29 -0.25 -3.55 4.84
N THR A 30 0.36 -3.49 3.66
CA THR A 30 1.63 -2.77 3.47
C THR A 30 1.44 -1.26 3.57
N MET A 31 0.31 -0.72 3.08
CA MET A 31 -0.01 0.70 3.26
C MET A 31 -0.30 1.05 4.72
N ASP A 32 -1.01 0.19 5.45
CA ASP A 32 -1.25 0.39 6.89
C ASP A 32 0.08 0.37 7.67
N ALA A 33 0.99 -0.54 7.32
CA ALA A 33 2.34 -0.56 7.89
C ALA A 33 3.13 0.72 7.60
N PHE A 34 3.01 1.26 6.39
CA PHE A 34 3.61 2.55 6.04
C PHE A 34 3.02 3.71 6.86
N ILE A 35 1.70 3.78 7.01
CA ILE A 35 1.02 4.80 7.81
C ILE A 35 1.45 4.71 9.28
N ALA A 36 1.51 3.50 9.84
CA ALA A 36 1.95 3.25 11.20
C ALA A 36 3.41 3.70 11.42
N LEU A 37 4.28 3.44 10.44
CA LEU A 37 5.68 3.89 10.48
C LEU A 37 5.79 5.41 10.49
N VAL A 38 5.11 6.10 9.55
CA VAL A 38 5.14 7.57 9.44
C VAL A 38 4.60 8.22 10.72
N THR A 39 3.47 7.71 11.22
CA THR A 39 2.85 8.18 12.47
C THR A 39 3.75 7.93 13.67
N GLY A 40 4.46 6.79 13.71
CA GLY A 40 5.44 6.48 14.76
C GLY A 40 6.61 7.46 14.82
N TYR A 41 6.93 8.12 13.70
CA TYR A 41 7.91 9.21 13.66
C TYR A 41 7.31 10.59 13.95
N ASN A 42 6.01 10.71 14.25
CA ASN A 42 5.28 11.97 14.38
C ASN A 42 5.41 12.86 13.13
N ILE A 43 5.54 12.26 11.95
CA ILE A 43 5.59 12.98 10.68
C ILE A 43 4.15 13.12 10.15
N ASP A 44 3.80 14.30 9.65
CA ASP A 44 2.51 14.53 9.01
C ASP A 44 2.39 13.70 7.70
N LEU A 45 1.31 12.94 7.58
CA LEU A 45 0.95 12.16 6.39
C LEU A 45 0.78 13.03 5.15
N SER A 46 0.54 14.35 5.29
CA SER A 46 0.49 15.29 4.18
C SER A 46 1.77 15.32 3.34
N ASN A 47 2.93 15.00 3.93
CA ASN A 47 4.20 14.85 3.21
C ASN A 47 4.20 13.70 2.19
N PHE A 48 3.19 12.82 2.24
CA PHE A 48 3.04 11.64 1.39
C PHE A 48 1.73 11.65 0.61
N ALA A 49 1.15 12.84 0.37
CA ALA A 49 -0.13 12.99 -0.35
C ALA A 49 -0.11 12.33 -1.74
N GLU A 50 0.97 12.49 -2.51
CA GLU A 50 1.12 11.87 -3.83
C GLU A 50 1.12 10.34 -3.77
N LEU A 51 1.79 9.76 -2.76
CA LEU A 51 1.80 8.31 -2.54
C LEU A 51 0.39 7.79 -2.21
N LYS A 52 -0.35 8.53 -1.37
CA LYS A 52 -1.73 8.20 -1.01
C LYS A 52 -2.69 8.32 -2.19
N GLU A 53 -2.56 9.37 -2.99
CA GLU A 53 -3.38 9.56 -4.20
C GLU A 53 -3.15 8.43 -5.21
N ASN A 54 -1.88 8.13 -5.47
CA ASN A 54 -1.51 7.01 -6.34
C ASN A 54 -2.12 5.70 -5.83
N TYR A 55 -2.01 5.41 -4.53
CA TYR A 55 -2.63 4.23 -3.92
C TYR A 55 -4.15 4.19 -4.10
N ASN A 56 -4.87 5.27 -3.81
CA ASN A 56 -6.32 5.34 -3.95
C ASN A 56 -6.78 5.12 -5.40
N LYS A 57 -6.07 5.73 -6.37
CA LYS A 57 -6.34 5.51 -7.78
C LYS A 57 -6.22 4.03 -8.16
N ARG A 58 -5.27 3.30 -7.58
CA ARG A 58 -5.09 1.87 -7.86
C ARG A 58 -6.16 1.00 -7.22
N LEU A 59 -6.59 1.30 -6.00
CA LEU A 59 -7.74 0.60 -5.41
C LEU A 59 -8.99 0.76 -6.28
N ALA A 60 -9.22 1.96 -6.84
CA ALA A 60 -10.33 2.19 -7.76
C ALA A 60 -10.20 1.39 -9.08
N GLU A 61 -8.98 1.22 -9.62
CA GLU A 61 -8.72 0.38 -10.80
C GLU A 61 -9.03 -1.11 -10.54
N ILE A 62 -8.76 -1.60 -9.32
CA ILE A 62 -9.14 -2.97 -8.90
C ILE A 62 -10.66 -3.12 -8.92
N ASP A 63 -11.36 -2.16 -8.32
CA ASP A 63 -12.83 -2.21 -8.23
C ASP A 63 -13.48 -2.19 -9.61
N GLY A 64 -12.94 -1.41 -10.56
CA GLY A 64 -13.40 -1.42 -11.95
C GLY A 64 -13.17 -2.76 -12.68
N VAL A 65 -12.15 -3.54 -12.33
CA VAL A 65 -11.93 -4.86 -12.97
C VAL A 65 -12.74 -5.98 -12.35
N LYS A 66 -13.10 -5.87 -11.06
CA LYS A 66 -14.12 -6.76 -10.48
C LYS A 66 -15.44 -6.70 -11.25
N GLU A 67 -15.75 -5.58 -11.91
CA GLU A 67 -16.93 -5.42 -12.76
C GLU A 67 -16.75 -5.98 -14.18
N MET A 68 -15.53 -6.00 -14.73
CA MET A 68 -15.29 -6.32 -16.15
C MET A 68 -14.96 -7.78 -16.45
N SER A 69 -14.71 -8.64 -15.44
CA SER A 69 -14.55 -10.12 -15.55
C SER A 69 -13.65 -10.66 -16.70
N MET A 70 -12.78 -9.84 -17.29
CA MET A 70 -11.86 -10.29 -18.35
C MET A 70 -10.57 -10.83 -17.71
N PHE A 71 -10.33 -12.13 -17.85
CA PHE A 71 -9.17 -12.84 -17.29
C PHE A 71 -7.82 -12.13 -17.48
N HIS A 72 -7.55 -11.58 -18.67
CA HIS A 72 -6.31 -10.87 -18.95
C HIS A 72 -6.16 -9.58 -18.10
N ASN A 73 -7.26 -8.87 -17.87
CA ASN A 73 -7.26 -7.67 -17.03
C ASN A 73 -6.98 -8.02 -15.57
N ILE A 74 -7.50 -9.17 -15.09
CA ILE A 74 -7.24 -9.66 -13.73
C ILE A 74 -5.75 -9.94 -13.54
N LYS A 75 -5.12 -10.71 -14.45
CA LYS A 75 -3.68 -11.03 -14.35
C LYS A 75 -2.80 -9.77 -14.37
N ASN A 76 -3.07 -8.83 -15.28
CA ASN A 76 -2.28 -7.60 -15.38
C ASN A 76 -2.38 -6.75 -14.10
N ILE A 77 -3.57 -6.66 -13.49
CA ILE A 77 -3.75 -5.94 -12.23
C ILE A 77 -3.06 -6.66 -11.08
N THR A 78 -3.18 -7.98 -10.98
CA THR A 78 -2.49 -8.75 -9.94
C THR A 78 -0.99 -8.46 -9.95
N VAL A 79 -0.34 -8.56 -11.11
CA VAL A 79 1.10 -8.23 -11.25
C VAL A 79 1.38 -6.79 -10.83
N TYR A 80 0.50 -5.85 -11.21
CA TYR A 80 0.67 -4.45 -10.84
C TYR A 80 0.56 -4.22 -9.32
N LEU A 81 -0.39 -4.88 -8.65
CA LEU A 81 -0.55 -4.82 -7.20
C LEU A 81 0.64 -5.42 -6.45
N GLU A 82 1.19 -6.52 -6.95
CA GLU A 82 2.41 -7.13 -6.41
C GLU A 82 3.61 -6.19 -6.53
N LEU A 83 3.79 -5.54 -7.69
CA LEU A 83 4.84 -4.55 -7.89
C LEU A 83 4.68 -3.33 -6.98
N LEU A 84 3.45 -2.86 -6.78
CA LEU A 84 3.16 -1.74 -5.88
C LEU A 84 3.42 -2.12 -4.43
N THR A 85 3.04 -3.32 -4.02
CA THR A 85 3.36 -3.87 -2.70
C THR A 85 4.87 -3.88 -2.46
N GLU A 86 5.66 -4.36 -3.42
CA GLU A 86 7.14 -4.35 -3.30
C GLU A 86 7.72 -2.93 -3.26
N ASN A 87 7.14 -1.98 -4.01
CA ASN A 87 7.54 -0.58 -3.97
C ASN A 87 7.28 0.06 -2.59
N ILE A 88 6.12 -0.20 -1.97
CA ILE A 88 5.82 0.30 -0.63
C ILE A 88 6.73 -0.38 0.40
N ASN A 89 6.94 -1.69 0.31
CA ASN A 89 7.89 -2.42 1.18
C ASN A 89 9.32 -1.86 1.06
N THR A 90 9.77 -1.53 -0.14
CA THR A 90 11.06 -0.86 -0.37
C THR A 90 11.09 0.54 0.24
N THR A 91 9.99 1.28 0.13
CA THR A 91 9.84 2.60 0.75
C THR A 91 9.92 2.51 2.27
N ILE A 92 9.20 1.56 2.90
CA ILE A 92 9.25 1.27 4.35
C ILE A 92 10.70 0.96 4.77
N ARG A 93 11.36 0.00 4.11
CA ARG A 93 12.74 -0.42 4.44
C ARG A 93 13.74 0.74 4.37
N THR A 94 13.59 1.61 3.37
CA THR A 94 14.52 2.71 3.14
C THR A 94 14.12 4.02 3.82
N PHE A 95 12.94 4.05 4.47
CA PHE A 95 12.35 5.25 5.05
C PHE A 95 13.26 5.97 6.06
N PRO A 96 13.84 5.30 7.07
CA PRO A 96 14.61 6.01 8.10
C PRO A 96 15.84 6.69 7.52
N THR A 97 16.44 6.07 6.50
CA THR A 97 17.62 6.60 5.80
C THR A 97 17.25 7.76 4.89
N ARG A 98 16.19 7.61 4.07
CA ARG A 98 15.78 8.63 3.08
C ARG A 98 15.12 9.84 3.72
N ASN A 99 14.37 9.65 4.80
CA ASN A 99 13.60 10.69 5.49
C ASN A 99 14.25 11.13 6.81
N LYS A 100 15.57 10.94 6.97
CA LYS A 100 16.32 11.30 8.17
C LYS A 100 16.05 12.75 8.62
N ARG A 101 15.99 13.69 7.67
CA ARG A 101 15.69 15.10 7.94
C ARG A 101 14.30 15.29 8.55
N LEU A 102 13.27 14.69 7.95
CA LEU A 102 11.89 14.76 8.45
C LEU A 102 11.78 14.16 9.86
N ILE A 103 12.46 13.05 10.11
CA ILE A 103 12.50 12.40 11.43
C ILE A 103 13.14 13.32 12.47
N GLN A 104 14.25 13.97 12.12
CA GLN A 104 14.93 14.92 13.00
C GLN A 104 14.06 16.15 13.28
N GLU A 105 13.43 16.71 12.25
CA GLU A 105 12.51 17.85 12.38
C GLU A 105 11.34 17.50 13.30
N ALA A 106 10.69 16.35 13.08
CA ALA A 106 9.60 15.88 13.93
C ALA A 106 10.05 15.68 15.40
N ALA A 107 11.23 15.10 15.63
CA ALA A 107 11.78 14.94 16.98
C ALA A 107 12.04 16.29 17.67
N THR A 108 12.53 17.29 16.96
CA THR A 108 12.76 18.64 17.52
C THR A 108 11.46 19.36 17.86
N VAL A 109 10.42 19.21 17.04
CA VAL A 109 9.08 19.78 17.31
C VAL A 109 8.47 19.14 18.55
N SER A 110 8.55 17.81 18.67
CA SER A 110 8.07 17.08 19.86
C SER A 110 8.79 17.52 21.14
N LEU A 111 10.11 17.71 21.10
CA LEU A 111 10.90 18.20 22.24
C LEU A 111 10.54 19.64 22.62
N LYS A 112 10.34 20.53 21.64
CA LYS A 112 9.95 21.93 21.87
C LYS A 112 8.57 22.02 22.51
N ASN A 113 7.63 21.19 22.07
CA ASN A 113 6.29 21.15 22.65
C ASN A 113 6.34 20.64 24.09
N ALA A 114 7.15 19.62 24.38
CA ALA A 114 7.32 19.07 25.73
C ALA A 114 7.99 20.04 26.72
N SER A 115 8.93 20.89 26.27
CA SER A 115 9.57 21.89 27.15
C SER A 115 8.71 23.14 27.38
N SER A 116 7.84 23.48 26.43
CA SER A 116 6.89 24.58 26.60
C SER A 116 5.77 24.25 27.59
N SER A 117 5.32 23.00 27.66
CA SER A 117 4.28 22.56 28.60
C SER A 117 4.78 22.45 30.03
N SER A 118 6.05 22.08 30.26
CA SER A 118 6.63 22.04 31.61
C SER A 118 6.92 23.42 32.22
N SER A 119 6.96 24.48 31.41
CA SER A 119 7.24 25.84 31.88
C SER A 119 5.98 26.63 32.31
N SER A 120 4.79 26.02 32.23
CA SER A 120 3.50 26.67 32.51
C SER A 120 2.75 26.09 33.73
N SER A 121 3.44 25.37 34.62
CA SER A 121 2.90 24.88 35.90
C SER A 121 3.76 25.38 37.05
#